data_AF-A0A075LQT4-F1
#
_entry.id   AF-A0A075LQT4-F1
#
_cell.length_a   1.000
_cell.length_b   1.000
_cell.length_c   1.000
_cell.angle_alpha   90.00
_cell.angle_beta   90.00
_cell.angle_gamma   90.00
#
_symmetry.space_group_name_H-M   'P 1'
#
loop_
_entity.id
_entity.type
_entity.pdbx_description
1 polymer ?
#
loop_
_entity_poly.entity_id
_entity_poly.type
_entity_poly.pdbx_seq_one_letter_code
_entity_poly.pdbx_strand_id
1 'polypeptide(L)'
;MAGAIPEEIVEEVRKSNDIVDVIGEHVQLKKQGRNYFGLCPFHGEKSPSFSVTQEKQIFHCFGCGKGGNVFTFLMELEGLSFSQSVQKLAERSGTEVPASVAEQQERGQSREEQTALEANEWVVKLYHNLLRNTKEGKTGYEYLLGRGLTDETIDTFQLGFAPNSRDFTVKFLEGKGYKPQELLHTGLFSTDKENKPQDRFRGRVIFPIRNHLGKTVGFGGRTLGGGQEPKYLNSSESELFQKGRMLFNFDLARSEIRKSGQVVVFEGYNDVIAAHQAGVRNGVATLGTSLTETQARLLKRYAEQVVICYDGDNAGFEATYRALQILQKTGNHVRVAMLRDGLDPDDYIREHGAEKFKRSIIDAALTAMSFMMHYLKQDYNLSLEGDRLQYVEKVLDEIAQIESSVEREHYLRELSNAMDLSMDTLVSDLEPRLRKRESKRRVSNTAKTPAPKQQSRHYEKKIPTAFQTAEKQLLAHMLRTAAIADKVQEEIGASFITDQVQVIATHLYAFYEEGNDADVSQFVSSLEDPSLQQLVIQTAMLPVVEDISDQEISDYIRTIKREQVNKTDISQLLAEQRQAEQENDPIRAAQIAMKIMEIRRTLKSSL
;
A
#
# COMPACT_ATOMS: atom_id res chain seq x y z
N MET A 1 21.50 2.51 -3.74
CA MET A 1 21.66 3.75 -2.94
C MET A 1 22.21 3.39 -1.55
N ALA A 2 23.51 3.15 -1.47
CA ALA A 2 24.24 2.88 -0.22
C ALA A 2 25.09 4.11 0.11
N GLY A 3 24.84 4.81 1.22
CA GLY A 3 25.55 6.06 1.45
C GLY A 3 25.32 6.78 2.78
N ALA A 4 25.01 6.09 3.87
CA ALA A 4 24.90 6.77 5.17
C ALA A 4 25.44 6.00 6.37
N ILE A 5 25.36 4.67 6.37
CA ILE A 5 25.89 3.81 7.45
C ILE A 5 27.03 2.98 6.86
N PRO A 6 28.24 2.97 7.45
CA PRO A 6 29.29 2.06 7.03
C PRO A 6 28.77 0.62 7.00
N GLU A 7 29.02 -0.08 5.91
CA GLU A 7 28.52 -1.44 5.69
C GLU A 7 28.95 -2.41 6.79
N GLU A 8 30.16 -2.20 7.33
CA GLU A 8 30.69 -2.91 8.50
C GLU A 8 29.76 -2.81 9.73
N ILE A 9 29.20 -1.62 10.00
CA ILE A 9 28.30 -1.39 11.15
C ILE A 9 26.93 -2.02 10.88
N VAL A 10 26.42 -1.91 9.65
CA VAL A 10 25.15 -2.56 9.28
C VAL A 10 25.25 -4.06 9.50
N GLU A 11 26.37 -4.65 9.08
CA GLU A 11 26.64 -6.08 9.26
C GLU A 11 26.87 -6.46 10.71
N GLU A 12 27.55 -5.64 11.50
CA GLU A 12 27.71 -5.85 12.96
C GLU A 12 26.36 -5.85 13.68
N VAL A 13 25.50 -4.87 13.38
CA VAL A 13 24.14 -4.78 13.95
C VAL A 13 23.31 -5.98 13.52
N ARG A 14 23.40 -6.40 12.25
CA ARG A 14 22.69 -7.56 11.73
C ARG A 14 23.10 -8.84 12.45
N LYS A 15 24.41 -9.09 12.59
CA LYS A 15 24.98 -10.28 13.24
C LYS A 15 24.67 -10.32 14.75
N SER A 16 24.54 -9.16 15.38
CA SER A 16 24.24 -9.04 16.82
C SER A 16 22.76 -9.23 17.16
N ASN A 17 21.88 -9.35 16.16
CA ASN A 17 20.44 -9.46 16.35
C ASN A 17 19.89 -10.72 15.66
N ASP A 18 19.73 -11.81 16.42
CA ASP A 18 19.11 -13.03 15.91
C ASP A 18 17.65 -12.78 15.51
N ILE A 19 17.31 -13.14 14.27
CA ILE A 19 16.00 -12.87 13.70
C ILE A 19 14.86 -13.57 14.46
N VAL A 20 15.09 -14.75 15.05
CA VAL A 20 14.07 -15.48 15.82
C VAL A 20 13.77 -14.74 17.12
N ASP A 21 14.79 -14.19 17.77
CA ASP A 21 14.62 -13.42 19.00
C ASP A 21 13.85 -12.13 18.74
N VAL A 22 14.28 -11.34 17.74
CA VAL A 22 13.61 -10.08 17.37
C VAL A 22 12.17 -10.30 16.96
N ILE A 23 11.89 -11.31 16.12
CA ILE A 23 10.52 -11.61 15.72
C ILE A 23 9.71 -12.18 16.89
N GLY A 24 10.34 -12.99 17.74
CA GLY A 24 9.72 -13.62 18.91
C GLY A 24 9.15 -12.63 19.92
N GLU A 25 9.68 -11.40 19.98
CA GLU A 25 9.14 -10.30 20.78
C GLU A 25 7.74 -9.85 20.31
N HIS A 26 7.40 -10.07 19.03
CA HIS A 26 6.15 -9.62 18.42
C HIS A 26 5.21 -10.77 18.03
N VAL A 27 5.75 -11.95 17.73
CA VAL A 27 5.01 -13.09 17.20
C VAL A 27 5.32 -14.33 18.03
N GLN A 28 4.28 -15.04 18.46
CA GLN A 28 4.48 -16.33 19.12
C GLN A 28 4.95 -17.38 18.11
N LEU A 29 6.25 -17.69 18.16
CA LEU A 29 6.91 -18.66 17.30
C LEU A 29 6.97 -20.05 17.95
N LYS A 30 6.65 -21.10 17.19
CA LYS A 30 6.80 -22.50 17.58
C LYS A 30 7.82 -23.18 16.67
N LYS A 31 8.84 -23.81 17.26
CA LYS A 31 9.85 -24.56 16.50
C LYS A 31 9.22 -25.81 15.85
N GLN A 32 9.41 -25.97 14.55
CA GLN A 32 9.00 -27.16 13.79
C GLN A 32 10.13 -27.54 12.82
N GLY A 33 10.83 -28.63 13.13
CA GLY A 33 12.03 -29.02 12.40
C GLY A 33 13.14 -27.96 12.54
N ARG A 34 13.66 -27.48 11.42
CA ARG A 34 14.73 -26.47 11.36
C ARG A 34 14.21 -25.02 11.41
N ASN A 35 12.91 -24.81 11.19
CA ASN A 35 12.30 -23.48 11.12
C ASN A 35 11.39 -23.23 12.32
N TYR A 36 11.01 -21.97 12.52
CA TYR A 36 10.01 -21.54 13.49
C TYR A 36 8.77 -21.04 12.76
N PHE A 37 7.59 -21.39 13.26
CA PHE A 37 6.31 -21.03 12.64
C PHE A 37 5.43 -20.23 13.60
N GLY A 38 4.76 -19.21 13.06
CA GLY A 38 3.80 -18.37 13.78
C GLY A 38 2.67 -17.89 12.87
N LEU A 39 1.73 -17.14 13.47
CA LEU A 39 0.77 -16.37 12.69
C LEU A 39 1.48 -15.15 12.12
N CYS A 40 1.23 -14.85 10.85
CA CYS A 40 1.83 -13.70 10.21
C CYS A 40 1.37 -12.39 10.85
N PRO A 41 2.29 -11.50 11.26
CA PRO A 41 1.93 -10.19 11.81
C PRO A 41 1.48 -9.19 10.73
N PHE A 42 1.64 -9.54 9.45
CA PHE A 42 1.40 -8.64 8.32
C PHE A 42 0.05 -8.80 7.63
N HIS A 43 -0.68 -9.89 7.90
CA HIS A 43 -2.02 -10.14 7.36
C HIS A 43 -2.78 -11.08 8.29
N GLY A 44 -4.11 -10.98 8.32
CA GLY A 44 -4.94 -11.83 9.16
C GLY A 44 -5.08 -13.27 8.63
N GLU A 45 -4.57 -14.25 9.37
CA GLU A 45 -4.71 -15.68 9.05
C GLU A 45 -5.08 -16.52 10.29
N LYS A 46 -5.71 -17.69 10.07
CA LYS A 46 -6.09 -18.63 11.13
C LYS A 46 -5.09 -19.77 11.32
N SER A 47 -4.31 -20.08 10.29
CA SER A 47 -3.29 -21.12 10.28
C SER A 47 -1.90 -20.49 10.22
N PRO A 48 -0.91 -20.95 11.00
CA PRO A 48 0.46 -20.44 10.91
C PRO A 48 1.05 -20.60 9.50
N SER A 49 1.31 -19.51 8.80
CA SER A 49 2.04 -19.53 7.51
C SER A 49 3.34 -18.72 7.55
N PHE A 50 3.63 -18.07 8.68
CA PHE A 50 4.82 -17.28 8.88
C PHE A 50 5.99 -18.17 9.33
N SER A 51 6.98 -18.36 8.46
CA SER A 51 8.17 -19.17 8.71
C SER A 51 9.39 -18.30 8.94
N VAL A 52 10.15 -18.58 9.99
CA VAL A 52 11.43 -17.93 10.31
C VAL A 52 12.53 -18.99 10.35
N THR A 53 13.62 -18.74 9.63
CA THR A 53 14.76 -19.67 9.56
C THR A 53 15.95 -19.03 10.25
N GLN A 54 16.30 -19.55 11.43
CA GLN A 54 17.41 -19.04 12.24
C GLN A 54 18.75 -19.18 11.52
N GLU A 55 19.00 -20.33 10.90
CA GLU A 55 20.25 -20.60 10.17
C GLU A 55 20.48 -19.60 9.02
N LYS A 56 19.41 -19.19 8.34
CA LYS A 56 19.47 -18.29 7.18
C LYS A 56 19.23 -16.82 7.54
N GLN A 57 18.93 -16.53 8.81
CA GLN A 57 18.56 -15.20 9.33
C GLN A 57 17.51 -14.47 8.47
N ILE A 58 16.50 -15.20 7.99
CA ILE A 58 15.40 -14.68 7.14
C ILE A 58 14.03 -15.19 7.60
N PHE A 59 12.98 -14.43 7.26
CA PHE A 59 11.59 -14.86 7.38
C PHE A 59 10.89 -14.90 6.01
N HIS A 60 9.85 -15.70 5.91
CA HIS A 60 8.95 -15.75 4.76
C HIS A 60 7.55 -16.19 5.20
N CYS A 61 6.54 -15.46 4.74
CA CYS A 61 5.14 -15.79 4.94
C CYS A 61 4.57 -16.49 3.72
N PHE A 62 4.16 -17.75 3.87
CA PHE A 62 3.56 -18.52 2.77
C PHE A 62 2.13 -18.08 2.41
N GLY A 63 1.44 -17.35 3.29
CA GLY A 63 0.13 -16.74 3.02
C GLY A 63 0.23 -15.48 2.14
N CYS A 64 0.84 -14.40 2.65
CA CYS A 64 0.90 -13.11 1.95
C CYS A 64 2.15 -12.90 1.08
N GLY A 65 3.11 -13.82 1.09
CA GLY A 65 4.34 -13.76 0.28
C GLY A 65 5.39 -12.75 0.78
N LYS A 66 5.18 -12.07 1.92
CA LYS A 66 6.20 -11.20 2.49
C LYS A 66 7.36 -12.01 3.05
N GLY A 67 8.58 -11.57 2.77
CA GLY A 67 9.79 -12.12 3.33
C GLY A 67 10.90 -11.09 3.41
N GLY A 68 11.90 -11.34 4.25
CA GLY A 68 13.06 -10.47 4.39
C GLY A 68 13.96 -10.90 5.54
N ASN A 69 14.90 -10.02 5.91
CA ASN A 69 15.75 -10.20 7.09
C ASN A 69 15.20 -9.42 8.29
N VAL A 70 15.99 -9.31 9.35
CA VAL A 70 15.64 -8.61 10.60
C VAL A 70 15.31 -7.12 10.39
N PHE A 71 16.03 -6.43 9.49
CA PHE A 71 15.73 -5.03 9.14
C PHE A 71 14.41 -4.92 8.39
N THR A 72 14.23 -5.75 7.35
CA THR A 72 12.98 -5.79 6.57
C THR A 72 11.79 -6.07 7.47
N PHE A 73 11.95 -6.94 8.48
CA PHE A 73 10.88 -7.25 9.43
C PHE A 73 10.42 -6.00 10.19
N LEU A 74 11.34 -5.22 10.76
CA LEU A 74 11.01 -3.99 11.47
C LEU A 74 10.48 -2.89 10.55
N MET A 75 11.06 -2.76 9.36
CA MET A 75 10.55 -1.85 8.33
C MET A 75 9.11 -2.20 7.95
N GLU A 76 8.80 -3.49 7.81
CA GLU A 76 7.45 -3.94 7.47
C GLU A 76 6.49 -3.88 8.66
N LEU A 77 6.93 -4.21 9.87
CA LEU A 77 6.08 -4.24 11.06
C LEU A 77 5.76 -2.83 11.56
N GLU A 78 6.82 -2.04 11.74
CA GLU A 78 6.76 -0.73 12.37
C GLU A 78 6.83 0.43 11.37
N GLY A 79 7.08 0.15 10.09
CA GLY A 79 7.19 1.18 9.04
C GLY A 79 8.39 2.10 9.23
N LEU A 80 9.45 1.57 9.84
CA LEU A 80 10.72 2.26 9.95
C LEU A 80 11.39 2.37 8.58
N SER A 81 12.17 3.41 8.36
CA SER A 81 13.17 3.42 7.29
C SER A 81 14.27 2.40 7.58
N PHE A 82 15.09 2.09 6.57
CA PHE A 82 16.24 1.21 6.76
C PHE A 82 17.19 1.74 7.85
N SER A 83 17.53 3.03 7.83
CA SER A 83 18.39 3.64 8.86
C SER A 83 17.77 3.58 10.27
N GLN A 84 16.46 3.81 10.38
CA GLN A 84 15.75 3.68 11.66
C GLN A 84 15.73 2.24 12.16
N SER A 85 15.58 1.25 11.25
CA SER A 85 15.65 -0.16 11.63
C SER A 85 17.05 -0.57 12.10
N VAL A 86 18.11 -0.04 11.47
CA VAL A 86 19.50 -0.25 11.90
C VAL A 86 19.73 0.36 13.28
N GLN A 87 19.32 1.61 13.49
CA GLN A 87 19.48 2.28 14.79
C GLN A 87 18.74 1.56 15.91
N LYS A 88 17.48 1.17 15.67
CA LYS A 88 16.68 0.45 16.68
C LYS A 88 17.31 -0.88 17.08
N LEU A 89 17.85 -1.62 16.11
CA LEU A 89 18.53 -2.88 16.37
C LEU A 89 19.91 -2.67 17.02
N ALA A 90 20.61 -1.58 16.70
CA ALA A 90 21.87 -1.23 17.32
C ALA A 90 21.68 -0.87 18.81
N GLU A 91 20.65 -0.09 19.14
CA GLU A 91 20.26 0.20 20.52
C GLU A 91 19.90 -1.08 21.28
N ARG A 92 19.24 -2.03 20.61
CA ARG A 92 18.90 -3.34 21.17
C ARG A 92 20.13 -4.19 21.46
N SER A 93 21.11 -4.22 20.56
CA SER A 93 22.35 -5.00 20.73
C SER A 93 23.45 -4.29 21.51
N GLY A 94 23.27 -3.00 21.83
CA GLY A 94 24.31 -2.17 22.45
C GLY A 94 25.45 -1.81 21.50
N THR A 95 25.24 -1.89 20.18
CA THR A 95 26.22 -1.54 19.15
C THR A 95 26.25 -0.02 18.98
N GLU A 96 27.41 0.60 19.10
CA GLU A 96 27.56 2.05 18.92
C GLU A 96 27.48 2.41 17.42
N VAL A 97 26.44 3.15 17.04
CA VAL A 97 26.35 3.75 15.71
C VAL A 97 27.00 5.15 15.78
N PRO A 98 27.99 5.48 14.92
CA PRO A 98 28.67 6.76 14.95
C PRO A 98 27.68 7.94 14.93
N ALA A 99 27.92 8.96 15.75
CA ALA A 99 27.05 10.13 15.87
C ALA A 99 26.81 10.83 14.51
N SER A 100 27.78 10.78 13.58
CA SER A 100 27.63 11.29 12.21
C SER A 100 26.55 10.58 11.38
N VAL A 101 26.15 9.37 11.77
CA VAL A 101 25.08 8.56 11.17
C VAL A 101 23.74 8.82 11.87
N ALA A 102 23.76 9.01 13.20
CA ALA A 102 22.61 9.48 13.96
C ALA A 102 22.17 10.89 13.54
N GLU A 103 23.13 11.78 13.25
CA GLU A 103 22.92 13.12 12.68
C GLU A 103 22.51 13.08 11.19
N GLN A 104 22.82 11.99 10.46
CA GLN A 104 22.34 11.79 9.09
C GLN A 104 20.87 11.37 8.99
N GLN A 105 20.15 11.23 10.12
CA GLN A 105 18.69 11.33 10.15
C GLN A 105 18.19 12.56 9.36
N GLU A 106 19.00 13.62 9.29
CA GLU A 106 18.65 14.94 8.75
C GLU A 106 19.02 15.15 7.27
N ARG A 107 19.71 14.24 6.56
CA ARG A 107 20.12 14.55 5.17
C ARG A 107 19.01 14.48 4.12
N GLY A 108 17.81 14.03 4.49
CA GLY A 108 16.60 14.16 3.67
C GLY A 108 15.69 15.33 4.07
N GLN A 109 15.91 15.91 5.26
CA GLN A 109 15.04 16.93 5.86
C GLN A 109 15.90 18.14 6.22
N SER A 110 15.65 19.30 5.61
CA SER A 110 16.46 20.48 5.92
C SER A 110 16.48 20.77 7.43
N ARG A 111 17.54 21.40 7.94
CA ARG A 111 17.59 21.89 9.33
C ARG A 111 16.34 22.70 9.70
N GLU A 112 15.76 23.38 8.71
CA GLU A 112 14.51 24.13 8.83
C GLU A 112 13.32 23.19 9.07
N GLU A 113 13.20 22.08 8.34
CA GLU A 113 12.17 21.07 8.54
C GLU A 113 12.21 20.46 9.95
N GLN A 114 13.41 20.11 10.44
CA GLN A 114 13.55 19.56 11.77
C GLN A 114 13.19 20.57 12.87
N THR A 115 13.67 21.81 12.72
CA THR A 115 13.29 22.92 13.61
C THR A 115 11.78 23.09 13.65
N ALA A 116 11.10 22.98 12.49
CA ALA A 116 9.66 23.05 12.39
C ALA A 116 8.94 21.86 13.06
N LEU A 117 9.45 20.63 12.91
CA LEU A 117 8.91 19.45 13.58
C LEU A 117 9.00 19.57 15.10
N GLU A 118 10.15 20.00 15.63
CA GLU A 118 10.34 20.22 17.07
C GLU A 118 9.43 21.33 17.61
N ALA A 119 9.29 22.44 16.88
CA ALA A 119 8.37 23.51 17.23
C ALA A 119 6.92 22.99 17.28
N ASN A 120 6.50 22.18 16.30
CA ASN A 120 5.18 21.56 16.29
C ASN A 120 4.96 20.64 17.49
N GLU A 121 5.95 19.83 17.88
CA GLU A 121 5.87 18.98 19.08
C GLU A 121 5.68 19.80 20.37
N TRP A 122 6.38 20.94 20.49
CA TRP A 122 6.15 21.87 21.60
C TRP A 122 4.74 22.46 21.60
N VAL A 123 4.22 22.81 20.42
CA VAL A 123 2.88 23.38 20.27
C VAL A 123 1.78 22.36 20.58
N VAL A 124 1.95 21.08 20.20
CA VAL A 124 1.04 20.00 20.60
C VAL A 124 0.96 19.91 22.12
N LYS A 125 2.12 19.84 22.80
CA LYS A 125 2.19 19.79 24.27
C LYS A 125 1.52 21.02 24.91
N LEU A 126 1.76 22.20 24.34
CA LEU A 126 1.14 23.45 24.78
C LEU A 126 -0.38 23.39 24.67
N TYR A 127 -0.92 23.15 23.47
CA TYR A 127 -2.36 23.18 23.24
C TYR A 127 -3.09 22.08 24.01
N HIS A 128 -2.51 20.89 24.14
CA HIS A 128 -3.08 19.82 24.94
C HIS A 128 -3.12 20.20 26.44
N ASN A 129 -2.03 20.78 26.97
CA ASN A 129 -2.00 21.29 28.33
C ASN A 129 -3.03 22.42 28.56
N LEU A 130 -3.18 23.33 27.59
CA LEU A 130 -4.15 24.42 27.68
C LEU A 130 -5.59 23.91 27.72
N LEU A 131 -5.92 22.90 26.89
CA LEU A 131 -7.22 22.25 26.89
C LEU A 131 -7.58 21.71 28.28
N ARG A 132 -6.63 21.04 28.94
CA ARG A 132 -6.84 20.39 30.24
C ARG A 132 -6.83 21.34 31.44
N ASN A 133 -5.98 22.37 31.40
CA ASN A 133 -5.58 23.09 32.62
C ASN A 133 -5.95 24.58 32.65
N THR A 134 -6.66 25.10 31.65
CA THR A 134 -7.03 26.53 31.61
C THR A 134 -8.53 26.79 31.54
N LYS A 135 -8.95 27.97 31.99
CA LYS A 135 -10.35 28.40 31.93
C LYS A 135 -10.88 28.50 30.50
N GLU A 136 -10.09 29.02 29.56
CA GLU A 136 -10.49 29.05 28.14
C GLU A 136 -10.54 27.64 27.55
N GLY A 137 -9.52 26.80 27.84
CA GLY A 137 -9.47 25.42 27.37
C GLY A 137 -10.64 24.57 27.86
N LYS A 138 -11.19 24.84 29.06
CA LYS A 138 -12.37 24.17 29.59
C LYS A 138 -13.56 24.20 28.62
N THR A 139 -13.76 25.29 27.90
CA THR A 139 -14.85 25.39 26.90
C THR A 139 -14.65 24.43 25.73
N GLY A 140 -13.41 24.29 25.25
CA GLY A 140 -13.05 23.31 24.23
C GLY A 140 -13.16 21.87 24.72
N TYR A 141 -12.78 21.64 25.98
CA TYR A 141 -12.88 20.32 26.62
C TYR A 141 -14.35 19.90 26.81
N GLU A 142 -15.19 20.78 27.35
CA GLU A 142 -16.64 20.55 27.48
C GLU A 142 -17.30 20.31 26.12
N TYR A 143 -16.85 21.01 25.08
CA TYR A 143 -17.30 20.76 23.72
C TYR A 143 -16.92 19.35 23.22
N LEU A 144 -15.70 18.88 23.48
CA LEU A 144 -15.24 17.53 23.11
C LEU A 144 -15.99 16.44 23.91
N LEU A 145 -16.25 16.68 25.20
CA LEU A 145 -17.07 15.78 26.01
C LEU A 145 -18.54 15.77 25.55
N GLY A 146 -19.09 16.93 25.15
CA GLY A 146 -20.43 17.03 24.57
C GLY A 146 -20.58 16.29 23.23
N ARG A 147 -19.46 16.03 22.56
CA ARG A 147 -19.36 15.13 21.39
C ARG A 147 -19.25 13.65 21.77
N GLY A 148 -19.27 13.31 23.06
CA GLY A 148 -19.12 11.95 23.54
C GLY A 148 -17.70 11.42 23.47
N LEU A 149 -16.68 12.27 23.30
CA LEU A 149 -15.29 11.83 23.31
C LEU A 149 -14.81 11.60 24.73
N THR A 150 -14.12 10.49 24.93
CA THR A 150 -13.51 10.07 26.20
C THR A 150 -12.15 10.73 26.42
N ASP A 151 -11.70 10.81 27.67
CA ASP A 151 -10.36 11.32 28.00
C ASP A 151 -9.26 10.52 27.31
N GLU A 152 -9.40 9.19 27.24
CA GLU A 152 -8.46 8.31 26.54
C GLU A 152 -8.37 8.64 25.06
N THR A 153 -9.49 9.00 24.43
CA THR A 153 -9.52 9.40 23.02
C THR A 153 -8.90 10.79 22.83
N ILE A 154 -9.19 11.73 23.72
CA ILE A 154 -8.57 13.07 23.74
C ILE A 154 -7.04 12.95 23.85
N ASP A 155 -6.54 12.04 24.70
CA ASP A 155 -5.11 11.78 24.88
C ASP A 155 -4.48 11.08 23.68
N THR A 156 -5.14 10.04 23.15
CA THR A 156 -4.64 9.27 22.00
C THR A 156 -4.38 10.15 20.78
N PHE A 157 -5.29 11.09 20.51
CA PHE A 157 -5.18 12.04 19.41
C PHE A 157 -4.47 13.35 19.80
N GLN A 158 -4.06 13.50 21.06
CA GLN A 158 -3.43 14.69 21.61
C GLN A 158 -4.22 15.97 21.28
N LEU A 159 -5.55 15.91 21.38
CA LEU A 159 -6.42 17.05 21.06
C LEU A 159 -6.09 18.22 21.98
N GLY A 160 -6.19 19.44 21.46
CA GLY A 160 -5.76 20.64 22.18
C GLY A 160 -6.71 21.81 22.02
N PHE A 161 -6.35 22.93 22.64
CA PHE A 161 -7.05 24.20 22.50
C PHE A 161 -6.08 25.34 22.25
N ALA A 162 -6.33 26.11 21.18
CA ALA A 162 -5.62 27.34 20.88
C ALA A 162 -6.38 28.53 21.50
N PRO A 163 -5.76 29.30 22.42
CA PRO A 163 -6.37 30.47 23.04
C PRO A 163 -6.86 31.50 22.03
N ASN A 164 -7.82 32.33 22.42
CA ASN A 164 -8.27 33.43 21.57
C ASN A 164 -7.34 34.65 21.68
N SER A 165 -6.07 34.47 21.30
CA SER A 165 -5.03 35.49 21.35
C SER A 165 -4.34 35.62 19.99
N ARG A 166 -3.79 36.80 19.70
CA ARG A 166 -3.11 37.06 18.41
C ARG A 166 -1.67 36.54 18.36
N ASP A 167 -0.98 36.44 19.47
CA ASP A 167 0.47 36.18 19.50
C ASP A 167 0.91 35.26 20.64
N PHE A 168 -0.02 34.48 21.19
CA PHE A 168 0.26 33.62 22.35
C PHE A 168 1.27 32.53 22.01
N THR A 169 1.07 31.83 20.90
CA THR A 169 1.93 30.75 20.42
C THR A 169 3.24 31.30 19.87
N VAL A 170 3.19 32.47 19.21
CA VAL A 170 4.38 33.24 18.81
C VAL A 170 5.30 33.48 20.01
N LYS A 171 4.79 34.12 21.07
CA LYS A 171 5.56 34.42 22.30
C LYS A 171 6.05 33.18 23.02
N PHE A 172 5.24 32.11 23.03
CA PHE A 172 5.64 30.85 23.65
C PHE A 172 6.86 30.24 22.95
N LEU A 173 6.85 30.20 21.61
CA LEU A 173 7.96 29.65 20.83
C LEU A 173 9.19 30.57 20.86
N GLU A 174 9.03 31.89 20.91
CA GLU A 174 10.13 32.82 21.19
C GLU A 174 10.79 32.53 22.53
N GLY A 175 10.00 32.31 23.58
CA GLY A 175 10.50 31.91 24.90
C GLY A 175 11.21 30.55 24.93
N LYS A 176 10.98 29.70 23.92
CA LYS A 176 11.68 28.43 23.71
C LYS A 176 12.93 28.56 22.83
N GLY A 177 13.25 29.76 22.35
CA GLY A 177 14.43 30.04 21.52
C GLY A 177 14.19 29.89 20.02
N TYR A 178 12.97 29.64 19.57
CA TYR A 178 12.62 29.62 18.15
C TYR A 178 12.39 31.04 17.64
N LYS A 179 12.67 31.29 16.37
CA LYS A 179 12.34 32.56 15.70
C LYS A 179 11.05 32.40 14.91
N PRO A 180 9.93 33.05 15.28
CA PRO A 180 8.64 32.86 14.63
C PRO A 180 8.63 33.18 13.12
N GLN A 181 9.49 34.10 12.68
CA GLN A 181 9.69 34.41 11.26
C GLN A 181 10.18 33.19 10.46
N GLU A 182 11.09 32.39 11.04
CA GLU A 182 11.60 31.17 10.42
C GLU A 182 10.53 30.08 10.37
N LEU A 183 9.46 30.17 11.18
CA LEU A 183 8.38 29.18 11.23
C LEU A 183 7.13 29.56 10.40
N LEU A 184 7.11 30.71 9.71
CA LEU A 184 5.97 31.11 8.89
C LEU A 184 5.64 30.07 7.79
N HIS A 185 6.66 29.45 7.20
CA HIS A 185 6.51 28.46 6.14
C HIS A 185 5.80 27.18 6.61
N THR A 186 5.75 26.90 7.91
CA THR A 186 5.10 25.71 8.48
C THR A 186 3.57 25.77 8.43
N GLY A 187 3.01 26.96 8.23
CA GLY A 187 1.58 27.21 8.31
C GLY A 187 1.01 27.23 9.72
N LEU A 188 1.85 27.24 10.76
CA LEU A 188 1.46 27.48 12.15
C LEU A 188 1.07 28.95 12.39
N PHE A 189 1.73 29.86 11.69
CA PHE A 189 1.57 31.30 11.82
C PHE A 189 0.98 31.92 10.55
N SER A 190 0.45 33.12 10.69
CA SER A 190 0.07 34.02 9.59
C SER A 190 0.73 35.37 9.81
N THR A 191 0.73 36.24 8.82
CA THR A 191 1.24 37.61 8.97
C THR A 191 0.12 38.61 9.20
N ASP A 192 0.40 39.69 9.91
CA ASP A 192 -0.47 40.86 9.97
C ASP A 192 -0.19 41.85 8.82
N LYS A 193 -0.81 43.04 8.85
CA LYS A 193 -0.61 44.08 7.82
C LYS A 193 0.82 44.66 7.80
N GLU A 194 1.59 44.48 8.86
CA GLU A 194 2.97 44.94 9.01
C GLU A 194 3.98 43.80 8.84
N ASN A 195 3.56 42.64 8.30
CA ASN A 195 4.37 41.43 8.13
C ASN A 195 4.93 40.83 9.45
N LYS A 196 4.27 41.09 10.58
CA LYS A 196 4.62 40.45 11.86
C LYS A 196 3.91 39.09 12.00
N PRO A 197 4.58 38.04 12.52
CA PRO A 197 3.96 36.75 12.76
C PRO A 197 2.87 36.86 13.83
N GLN A 198 1.74 36.22 13.57
CA GLN A 198 0.61 36.08 14.48
C GLN A 198 0.06 34.65 14.42
N ASP A 199 -0.55 34.22 15.51
CA ASP A 199 -1.20 32.93 15.65
C ASP A 199 -2.27 32.74 14.56
N ARG A 200 -2.13 31.67 13.78
CA ARG A 200 -3.14 31.28 12.77
C ARG A 200 -4.38 30.69 13.43
N PHE A 201 -4.18 29.87 14.46
CA PHE A 201 -5.25 29.20 15.19
C PHE A 201 -5.59 30.01 16.44
N ARG A 202 -6.84 30.47 16.53
CA ARG A 202 -7.30 31.35 17.62
C ARG A 202 -8.70 30.98 18.06
N GLY A 203 -8.87 30.67 19.33
CA GLY A 203 -10.16 30.28 19.92
C GLY A 203 -10.70 28.98 19.32
N ARG A 204 -9.81 28.01 19.05
CA ARG A 204 -10.16 26.78 18.31
C ARG A 204 -9.76 25.54 19.08
N VAL A 205 -10.58 24.50 18.98
CA VAL A 205 -10.17 23.13 19.29
C VAL A 205 -9.22 22.65 18.20
N ILE A 206 -8.11 22.07 18.61
CA ILE A 206 -6.98 21.71 17.75
C ILE A 206 -6.89 20.19 17.61
N PHE A 207 -6.69 19.77 16.36
CA PHE A 207 -6.47 18.42 15.91
C PHE A 207 -5.06 18.35 15.31
N PRO A 208 -4.06 17.78 16.01
CA PRO A 208 -2.74 17.57 15.44
C PRO A 208 -2.80 16.67 14.20
N ILE A 209 -2.08 17.04 13.14
CA ILE A 209 -1.99 16.24 11.91
C ILE A 209 -0.58 15.65 11.83
N ARG A 210 -0.50 14.32 11.85
CA ARG A 210 0.75 13.58 11.88
C ARG A 210 1.09 13.00 10.51
N ASN A 211 2.38 12.92 10.22
CA ASN A 211 2.89 12.20 9.05
C ASN A 211 2.86 10.68 9.29
N HIS A 212 3.29 9.90 8.31
CA HIS A 212 3.32 8.44 8.36
C HIS A 212 4.24 7.85 9.45
N LEU A 213 5.12 8.67 10.06
CA LEU A 213 6.00 8.33 11.18
C LEU A 213 5.42 8.76 12.54
N GLY A 214 4.22 9.35 12.58
CA GLY A 214 3.62 9.87 13.80
C GLY A 214 4.17 11.23 14.25
N LYS A 215 4.98 11.91 13.43
CA LYS A 215 5.46 13.27 13.74
C LYS A 215 4.45 14.33 13.31
N THR A 216 4.21 15.33 14.14
CA THR A 216 3.24 16.40 13.85
C THR A 216 3.80 17.37 12.81
N VAL A 217 3.10 17.48 11.69
CA VAL A 217 3.49 18.33 10.56
C VAL A 217 2.55 19.52 10.33
N GLY A 218 1.37 19.49 10.95
CA GLY A 218 0.39 20.55 10.84
C GLY A 218 -0.76 20.37 11.82
N PHE A 219 -1.76 21.25 11.72
CA PHE A 219 -2.90 21.29 12.63
C PHE A 219 -4.19 21.56 11.87
N GLY A 220 -5.26 20.90 12.30
CA GLY A 220 -6.64 21.28 12.03
C GLY A 220 -7.21 22.03 13.23
N GLY A 221 -8.07 23.01 12.99
CA GLY A 221 -8.63 23.87 14.03
C GLY A 221 -10.10 24.14 13.81
N ARG A 222 -10.95 23.75 14.76
CA ARG A 222 -12.40 23.97 14.73
C ARG A 222 -12.81 25.11 15.65
N THR A 223 -13.60 26.05 15.15
CA THR A 223 -14.18 27.10 16.00
C THR A 223 -15.30 26.56 16.91
N LEU A 224 -15.43 27.14 18.10
CA LEU A 224 -16.47 26.79 19.06
C LEU A 224 -17.74 27.65 18.91
N GLY A 225 -17.71 28.76 18.18
CA GLY A 225 -18.80 29.74 18.09
C GLY A 225 -19.17 30.17 16.66
N GLY A 226 -20.43 30.61 16.47
CA GLY A 226 -21.01 30.95 15.16
C GLY A 226 -20.60 32.29 14.54
N GLY A 227 -19.40 32.80 14.84
CA GLY A 227 -18.93 34.11 14.36
C GLY A 227 -17.57 34.12 13.67
N GLN A 228 -16.85 32.99 13.66
CA GLN A 228 -15.48 32.92 13.14
C GLN A 228 -15.37 31.92 11.99
N GLU A 229 -15.46 32.44 10.77
CA GLU A 229 -15.22 31.66 9.55
C GLU A 229 -13.71 31.51 9.25
N PRO A 230 -13.27 30.38 8.66
CA PRO A 230 -14.04 29.18 8.37
C PRO A 230 -14.29 28.32 9.62
N LYS A 231 -15.39 27.53 9.63
CA LYS A 231 -15.70 26.56 10.71
C LYS A 231 -14.51 25.65 11.03
N TYR A 232 -13.85 25.11 10.01
CA TYR A 232 -12.59 24.36 10.10
C TYR A 232 -11.47 25.09 9.36
N LEU A 233 -10.31 25.18 10.01
CA LEU A 233 -9.11 25.78 9.45
C LEU A 233 -7.96 24.78 9.55
N ASN A 234 -7.30 24.49 8.44
CA ASN A 234 -6.07 23.70 8.46
C ASN A 234 -4.84 24.62 8.36
N SER A 235 -3.68 24.09 8.74
CA SER A 235 -2.39 24.63 8.32
C SER A 235 -2.41 24.91 6.81
N SER A 236 -1.69 25.95 6.38
CA SER A 236 -1.46 26.18 4.95
C SER A 236 -0.55 25.09 4.37
N GLU A 237 -0.60 24.89 3.06
CA GLU A 237 0.35 24.00 2.38
C GLU A 237 1.78 24.40 2.74
N SER A 238 2.62 23.42 3.04
CA SER A 238 4.03 23.58 3.34
C SER A 238 4.80 22.34 2.86
N GLU A 239 6.12 22.36 2.98
CA GLU A 239 6.95 21.20 2.67
C GLU A 239 6.56 20.00 3.55
N LEU A 240 6.33 20.25 4.85
CA LEU A 240 5.92 19.25 5.83
C LEU A 240 4.45 18.82 5.70
N PHE A 241 3.56 19.71 5.24
CA PHE A 241 2.12 19.49 5.23
C PHE A 241 1.50 19.70 3.84
N GLN A 242 1.16 18.57 3.19
CA GLN A 242 0.55 18.57 1.85
C GLN A 242 -0.80 17.87 1.88
N LYS A 243 -1.90 18.64 1.87
CA LYS A 243 -3.26 18.09 2.09
C LYS A 243 -3.60 16.99 1.09
N GLY A 244 -3.24 17.21 -0.18
CA GLY A 244 -3.53 16.27 -1.26
C GLY A 244 -2.68 14.99 -1.26
N ARG A 245 -1.73 14.83 -0.34
CA ARG A 245 -0.88 13.64 -0.21
C ARG A 245 -1.02 12.93 1.12
N MET A 246 -1.60 13.61 2.12
CA MET A 246 -1.72 13.12 3.48
C MET A 246 -3.16 12.71 3.79
N LEU A 247 -3.31 11.79 4.74
CA LEU A 247 -4.59 11.38 5.29
C LEU A 247 -4.49 11.48 6.82
N PHE A 248 -5.49 12.09 7.44
CA PHE A 248 -5.56 12.16 8.89
C PHE A 248 -5.65 10.75 9.49
N ASN A 249 -5.03 10.54 10.65
CA ASN A 249 -4.98 9.28 11.41
C ASN A 249 -4.30 8.11 10.68
N PHE A 250 -3.65 8.34 9.54
CA PHE A 250 -3.02 7.25 8.79
C PHE A 250 -1.95 6.52 9.61
N ASP A 251 -1.20 7.25 10.44
CA ASP A 251 -0.16 6.72 11.32
C ASP A 251 -0.70 5.68 12.33
N LEU A 252 -1.81 6.00 13.03
CA LEU A 252 -2.43 5.06 13.97
C LEU A 252 -3.21 3.95 13.26
N ALA A 253 -3.89 4.29 12.16
CA ALA A 253 -4.73 3.34 11.44
C ALA A 253 -3.92 2.30 10.65
N ARG A 254 -2.66 2.60 10.29
CA ARG A 254 -1.85 1.79 9.36
C ARG A 254 -1.75 0.31 9.74
N SER A 255 -1.53 0.03 11.01
CA SER A 255 -1.38 -1.34 11.52
C SER A 255 -2.69 -2.11 11.41
N GLU A 256 -3.81 -1.50 11.79
CA GLU A 256 -5.14 -2.12 11.69
C GLU A 256 -5.61 -2.25 10.23
N ILE A 257 -5.27 -1.29 9.36
CA ILE A 257 -5.52 -1.37 7.92
C ILE A 257 -4.83 -2.61 7.34
N ARG A 258 -3.55 -2.81 7.64
CA ARG A 258 -2.79 -3.97 7.14
C ARG A 258 -3.34 -5.28 7.69
N LYS A 259 -3.68 -5.31 8.98
CA LYS A 259 -4.21 -6.50 9.65
C LYS A 259 -5.57 -6.93 9.09
N SER A 260 -6.46 -5.97 8.87
CA SER A 260 -7.82 -6.23 8.37
C SER A 260 -7.92 -6.31 6.84
N GLY A 261 -6.90 -5.82 6.12
CA GLY A 261 -6.94 -5.65 4.66
C GLY A 261 -7.92 -4.56 4.19
N GLN A 262 -8.51 -3.79 5.11
CA GLN A 262 -9.55 -2.81 4.83
C GLN A 262 -9.19 -1.44 5.41
N VAL A 263 -9.49 -0.37 4.68
CA VAL A 263 -9.43 1.01 5.16
C VAL A 263 -10.79 1.70 4.99
N VAL A 264 -11.22 2.46 5.99
CA VAL A 264 -12.44 3.29 5.93
C VAL A 264 -12.04 4.75 5.75
N VAL A 265 -12.56 5.40 4.70
CA VAL A 265 -12.25 6.79 4.36
C VAL A 265 -13.44 7.68 4.70
N PHE A 266 -13.18 8.69 5.53
CA PHE A 266 -14.12 9.69 6.02
C PHE A 266 -13.78 11.09 5.47
N GLU A 267 -14.69 12.06 5.65
CA GLU A 267 -14.46 13.46 5.23
C GLU A 267 -13.75 14.29 6.31
N GLY A 268 -14.04 14.05 7.58
CA GLY A 268 -13.63 14.91 8.68
C GLY A 268 -12.83 14.22 9.80
N TYR A 269 -12.18 15.05 10.61
CA TYR A 269 -11.43 14.62 11.80
C TYR A 269 -12.32 13.93 12.84
N ASN A 270 -13.49 14.51 13.11
CA ASN A 270 -14.38 14.00 14.15
C ASN A 270 -14.92 12.62 13.79
N ASP A 271 -15.25 12.39 12.52
CA ASP A 271 -15.74 11.09 12.03
C ASP A 271 -14.72 10.01 12.32
N VAL A 272 -13.44 10.27 12.03
CA VAL A 272 -12.34 9.34 12.30
C VAL A 272 -12.16 9.11 13.79
N ILE A 273 -12.19 10.16 14.60
CA ILE A 273 -11.99 10.05 16.06
C ILE A 273 -13.16 9.29 16.70
N ALA A 274 -14.40 9.60 16.31
CA ALA A 274 -15.60 8.92 16.77
C ALA A 274 -15.62 7.45 16.32
N ALA A 275 -15.28 7.17 15.05
CA ALA A 275 -15.16 5.82 14.52
C ALA A 275 -14.06 5.02 15.24
N HIS A 276 -12.90 5.64 15.51
CA HIS A 276 -11.82 5.01 16.28
C HIS A 276 -12.28 4.64 17.69
N GLN A 277 -12.99 5.54 18.38
CA GLN A 277 -13.57 5.26 19.70
C GLN A 277 -14.65 4.16 19.63
N ALA A 278 -15.42 4.10 18.54
CA ALA A 278 -16.39 3.05 18.27
C ALA A 278 -15.75 1.70 17.85
N GLY A 279 -14.42 1.59 17.82
CA GLY A 279 -13.70 0.36 17.50
C GLY A 279 -13.39 0.16 16.01
N VAL A 280 -13.71 1.12 15.15
CA VAL A 280 -13.30 1.18 13.74
C VAL A 280 -11.96 1.91 13.65
N ARG A 281 -10.89 1.20 14.01
CA ARG A 281 -9.53 1.78 14.14
C ARG A 281 -8.76 1.89 12.82
N ASN A 282 -9.30 1.35 11.74
CA ASN A 282 -8.78 1.44 10.37
C ASN A 282 -9.34 2.65 9.59
N GLY A 283 -9.83 3.67 10.31
CA GLY A 283 -10.40 4.89 9.74
C GLY A 283 -9.37 5.99 9.46
N VAL A 284 -9.49 6.63 8.31
CA VAL A 284 -8.68 7.79 7.88
C VAL A 284 -9.57 8.87 7.25
N ALA A 285 -9.13 10.12 7.21
CA ALA A 285 -9.88 11.20 6.55
C ALA A 285 -9.02 12.04 5.62
N THR A 286 -9.67 12.63 4.61
CA THR A 286 -9.08 13.73 3.85
C THR A 286 -9.00 15.01 4.70
N LEU A 287 -8.17 15.96 4.26
CA LEU A 287 -7.85 17.15 5.06
C LEU A 287 -8.58 18.38 4.56
N GLY A 288 -9.92 18.30 4.50
CA GLY A 288 -10.78 19.36 3.97
C GLY A 288 -10.66 19.53 2.46
N THR A 289 -10.40 18.44 1.73
CA THR A 289 -10.30 18.39 0.27
C THR A 289 -10.97 17.11 -0.24
N SER A 290 -11.35 17.09 -1.51
CA SER A 290 -11.72 15.83 -2.17
C SER A 290 -10.54 14.85 -2.17
N LEU A 291 -10.85 13.55 -2.15
CA LEU A 291 -9.86 12.48 -2.25
C LEU A 291 -9.04 12.65 -3.54
N THR A 292 -7.72 12.53 -3.45
CA THR A 292 -6.82 12.67 -4.62
C THR A 292 -6.39 11.31 -5.16
N GLU A 293 -5.91 11.28 -6.42
CA GLU A 293 -5.27 10.08 -6.96
C GLU A 293 -4.04 9.64 -6.16
N THR A 294 -3.29 10.58 -5.58
CA THR A 294 -2.11 10.28 -4.76
C THR A 294 -2.50 9.56 -3.47
N GLN A 295 -3.54 10.04 -2.80
CA GLN A 295 -4.12 9.35 -1.63
C GLN A 295 -4.70 8.00 -2.02
N ALA A 296 -5.43 7.90 -3.14
CA ALA A 296 -5.96 6.62 -3.61
C ALA A 296 -4.87 5.59 -3.93
N ARG A 297 -3.74 6.01 -4.51
CA ARG A 297 -2.55 5.14 -4.71
C ARG A 297 -1.88 4.77 -3.39
N LEU A 298 -1.87 5.67 -2.40
CA LEU A 298 -1.39 5.36 -1.05
C LEU A 298 -2.25 4.26 -0.44
N LEU A 299 -3.57 4.41 -0.41
CA LEU A 299 -4.49 3.42 0.16
C LEU A 299 -4.31 2.03 -0.46
N LYS A 300 -4.20 1.96 -1.80
CA LYS A 300 -3.97 0.69 -2.53
C LYS A 300 -2.75 -0.10 -2.08
N ARG A 301 -1.70 0.57 -1.59
CA ARG A 301 -0.47 -0.10 -1.12
C ARG A 301 -0.66 -0.78 0.24
N TYR A 302 -1.69 -0.40 1.01
CA TYR A 302 -1.86 -0.83 2.40
C TYR A 302 -3.14 -1.63 2.62
N ALA A 303 -4.16 -1.47 1.78
CA ALA A 303 -5.44 -2.14 1.90
C ALA A 303 -5.81 -2.84 0.58
N GLU A 304 -6.43 -4.02 0.70
CA GLU A 304 -7.07 -4.71 -0.42
C GLU A 304 -8.39 -4.03 -0.77
N GLN A 305 -9.10 -3.53 0.26
CA GLN A 305 -10.42 -2.94 0.14
C GLN A 305 -10.48 -1.53 0.75
N VAL A 306 -11.11 -0.60 0.03
CA VAL A 306 -11.41 0.75 0.50
C VAL A 306 -12.93 0.88 0.72
N VAL A 307 -13.35 1.30 1.90
CA VAL A 307 -14.74 1.63 2.23
C VAL A 307 -14.87 3.14 2.32
N ILE A 308 -15.71 3.75 1.49
CA ILE A 308 -16.04 5.19 1.60
C ILE A 308 -17.20 5.32 2.60
N CYS A 309 -17.04 6.14 3.64
CA CYS A 309 -18.10 6.47 4.61
C CYS A 309 -18.13 7.98 4.80
N TYR A 310 -18.86 8.66 3.92
CA TYR A 310 -19.01 10.12 3.89
C TYR A 310 -20.37 10.54 4.44
N ASP A 311 -20.57 11.85 4.59
CA ASP A 311 -21.77 12.43 5.17
C ASP A 311 -23.03 12.01 4.38
N GLY A 312 -24.12 11.74 5.10
CA GLY A 312 -25.39 11.29 4.53
C GLY A 312 -26.22 12.39 3.84
N ASP A 313 -25.61 13.52 3.49
CA ASP A 313 -26.24 14.63 2.78
C ASP A 313 -25.94 14.62 1.27
N ASN A 314 -26.54 15.54 0.51
CA ASN A 314 -26.32 15.60 -0.94
C ASN A 314 -24.86 15.92 -1.32
N ALA A 315 -24.14 16.71 -0.50
CA ALA A 315 -22.76 17.06 -0.78
C ALA A 315 -21.82 15.87 -0.56
N GLY A 316 -22.03 15.10 0.52
CA GLY A 316 -21.32 13.87 0.82
C GLY A 316 -21.62 12.76 -0.18
N PHE A 317 -22.86 12.71 -0.70
CA PHE A 317 -23.24 11.78 -1.76
C PHE A 317 -22.50 12.08 -3.08
N GLU A 318 -22.42 13.35 -3.49
CA GLU A 318 -21.61 13.81 -4.63
C GLU A 318 -20.10 13.60 -4.41
N ALA A 319 -19.61 13.82 -3.20
CA ALA A 319 -18.22 13.55 -2.83
C ALA A 319 -17.89 12.05 -2.90
N THR A 320 -18.83 11.19 -2.51
CA THR A 320 -18.71 9.73 -2.59
C THR A 320 -18.58 9.27 -4.04
N TYR A 321 -19.44 9.78 -4.94
CA TYR A 321 -19.36 9.48 -6.37
C TYR A 321 -17.99 9.85 -6.97
N ARG A 322 -17.49 11.06 -6.67
CA ARG A 322 -16.17 11.51 -7.13
C ARG A 322 -15.04 10.66 -6.56
N ALA A 323 -15.09 10.31 -5.27
CA ALA A 323 -14.10 9.45 -4.64
C ALA A 323 -14.10 8.04 -5.24
N LEU A 324 -15.28 7.49 -5.52
CA LEU A 324 -15.47 6.18 -6.15
C LEU A 324 -14.79 6.14 -7.53
N GLN A 325 -15.00 7.14 -8.37
CA GLN A 325 -14.35 7.24 -9.69
C GLN A 325 -12.82 7.23 -9.59
N ILE A 326 -12.26 8.00 -8.65
CA ILE A 326 -10.80 8.09 -8.44
C ILE A 326 -10.23 6.75 -7.97
N LEU A 327 -10.91 6.09 -7.03
CA LEU A 327 -10.48 4.81 -6.48
C LEU A 327 -10.59 3.68 -7.52
N GLN A 328 -11.65 3.65 -8.32
CA GLN A 328 -11.79 2.68 -9.42
C GLN A 328 -10.73 2.89 -10.50
N LYS A 329 -10.47 4.15 -10.90
CA LYS A 329 -9.42 4.49 -11.88
C LYS A 329 -8.02 4.06 -11.42
N THR A 330 -7.75 4.11 -10.12
CA THR A 330 -6.50 3.65 -9.52
C THR A 330 -6.49 2.13 -9.27
N GLY A 331 -7.60 1.44 -9.54
CA GLY A 331 -7.75 0.00 -9.41
C GLY A 331 -7.83 -0.48 -7.97
N ASN A 332 -8.42 0.32 -7.07
CA ASN A 332 -8.79 -0.12 -5.73
C ASN A 332 -10.08 -0.95 -5.79
N HIS A 333 -10.22 -1.93 -4.91
CA HIS A 333 -11.52 -2.57 -4.68
C HIS A 333 -12.31 -1.70 -3.69
N VAL A 334 -13.49 -1.20 -4.11
CA VAL A 334 -14.21 -0.15 -3.39
C VAL A 334 -15.59 -0.62 -2.98
N ARG A 335 -15.95 -0.31 -1.72
CA ARG A 335 -17.33 -0.38 -1.20
C ARG A 335 -17.75 0.97 -0.64
N VAL A 336 -19.05 1.17 -0.50
CA VAL A 336 -19.63 2.43 0.00
C VAL A 336 -20.56 2.16 1.17
N ALA A 337 -20.20 2.67 2.34
CA ALA A 337 -21.03 2.67 3.53
C ALA A 337 -21.91 3.93 3.50
N MET A 338 -23.20 3.75 3.17
CA MET A 338 -24.14 4.88 3.07
C MET A 338 -24.79 5.17 4.41
N LEU A 339 -24.69 6.43 4.85
CA LEU A 339 -25.49 6.98 5.93
C LEU A 339 -26.83 7.51 5.38
N ARG A 340 -27.86 7.51 6.22
CA ARG A 340 -29.21 8.00 5.87
C ARG A 340 -29.55 9.22 6.71
N ASP A 341 -30.64 9.89 6.32
CA ASP A 341 -31.26 10.97 7.08
C ASP A 341 -30.36 12.20 7.31
N GLY A 342 -29.36 12.41 6.44
CA GLY A 342 -28.46 13.56 6.54
C GLY A 342 -27.42 13.47 7.66
N LEU A 343 -27.30 12.31 8.32
CA LEU A 343 -26.37 12.11 9.43
C LEU A 343 -24.93 11.98 8.92
N ASP A 344 -23.99 12.58 9.65
CA ASP A 344 -22.56 12.29 9.53
C ASP A 344 -22.18 11.06 10.41
N PRO A 345 -20.98 10.47 10.24
CA PRO A 345 -20.57 9.32 11.03
C PRO A 345 -20.53 9.58 12.54
N ASP A 346 -20.10 10.77 12.99
CA ASP A 346 -20.10 11.18 14.41
C ASP A 346 -21.53 11.17 14.98
N ASP A 347 -22.46 11.83 14.29
CA ASP A 347 -23.88 11.92 14.62
C ASP A 347 -24.53 10.53 14.67
N TYR A 348 -24.29 9.68 13.66
CA TYR A 348 -24.83 8.32 13.63
C TYR A 348 -24.33 7.48 14.82
N ILE A 349 -23.03 7.55 15.15
CA ILE A 349 -22.46 6.81 16.28
C ILE A 349 -23.08 7.29 17.60
N ARG A 350 -23.32 8.59 17.76
CA ARG A 350 -23.94 9.15 18.98
C ARG A 350 -25.40 8.74 19.12
N GLU A 351 -26.16 8.73 18.03
CA GLU A 351 -27.59 8.38 18.05
C GLU A 351 -27.88 6.87 18.13
N HIS A 352 -27.02 6.05 17.53
CA HIS A 352 -27.29 4.63 17.33
C HIS A 352 -26.28 3.68 17.98
N GLY A 353 -25.13 4.20 18.42
CA GLY A 353 -24.09 3.44 19.11
C GLY A 353 -23.11 2.73 18.18
N ALA A 354 -21.95 2.39 18.75
CA ALA A 354 -20.81 1.81 18.06
C ALA A 354 -21.10 0.48 17.35
N GLU A 355 -21.79 -0.46 18.02
CA GLU A 355 -22.10 -1.78 17.44
C GLU A 355 -22.99 -1.66 16.21
N LYS A 356 -23.99 -0.75 16.25
CA LYS A 356 -24.90 -0.56 15.12
C LYS A 356 -24.19 0.10 13.95
N PHE A 357 -23.34 1.10 14.21
CA PHE A 357 -22.47 1.70 13.18
C PHE A 357 -21.58 0.64 12.50
N LYS A 358 -20.87 -0.18 13.27
CA LYS A 358 -19.99 -1.22 12.72
C LYS A 358 -20.75 -2.23 11.86
N ARG A 359 -21.81 -2.84 12.40
CA ARG A 359 -22.53 -3.92 11.71
C ARG A 359 -23.41 -3.43 10.56
N SER A 360 -24.07 -2.30 10.75
CA SER A 360 -25.15 -1.85 9.85
C SER A 360 -24.68 -0.84 8.81
N ILE A 361 -23.53 -0.19 9.03
CA ILE A 361 -22.97 0.81 8.12
C ILE A 361 -21.68 0.28 7.48
N ILE A 362 -20.69 -0.10 8.30
CA ILE A 362 -19.38 -0.52 7.78
C ILE A 362 -19.43 -1.93 7.18
N ASP A 363 -19.90 -2.93 7.93
CA ASP A 363 -19.94 -4.33 7.47
C ASP A 363 -20.99 -4.53 6.35
N ALA A 364 -22.05 -3.72 6.35
CA ALA A 364 -23.11 -3.72 5.34
C ALA A 364 -22.83 -2.79 4.14
N ALA A 365 -21.60 -2.27 4.00
CA ALA A 365 -21.24 -1.37 2.91
C ALA A 365 -21.61 -1.96 1.54
N LEU A 366 -22.21 -1.15 0.68
CA LEU A 366 -22.64 -1.56 -0.65
C LEU A 366 -21.45 -1.76 -1.60
N THR A 367 -21.66 -2.54 -2.66
CA THR A 367 -20.70 -2.57 -3.76
C THR A 367 -20.70 -1.25 -4.52
N ALA A 368 -19.63 -0.98 -5.28
CA ALA A 368 -19.56 0.19 -6.15
C ALA A 368 -20.76 0.30 -7.11
N MET A 369 -21.21 -0.83 -7.68
CA MET A 369 -22.32 -0.83 -8.64
C MET A 369 -23.67 -0.63 -7.96
N SER A 370 -23.93 -1.25 -6.80
CA SER A 370 -25.17 -0.98 -6.05
C SER A 370 -25.25 0.49 -5.63
N PHE A 371 -24.13 1.10 -5.19
CA PHE A 371 -24.08 2.54 -4.95
C PHE A 371 -24.36 3.34 -6.23
N MET A 372 -23.76 2.98 -7.36
CA MET A 372 -23.98 3.66 -8.65
C MET A 372 -25.47 3.65 -9.06
N MET A 373 -26.15 2.52 -8.87
CA MET A 373 -27.59 2.40 -9.12
C MET A 373 -28.40 3.35 -8.22
N HIS A 374 -28.06 3.41 -6.92
CA HIS A 374 -28.66 4.38 -6.00
C HIS A 374 -28.38 5.83 -6.40
N TYR A 375 -27.17 6.11 -6.88
CA TYR A 375 -26.74 7.44 -7.29
C TYR A 375 -27.51 7.93 -8.51
N LEU A 376 -27.48 7.16 -9.59
CA LEU A 376 -28.17 7.50 -10.83
C LEU A 376 -29.68 7.67 -10.63
N LYS A 377 -30.28 6.91 -9.71
CA LYS A 377 -31.72 6.98 -9.42
C LYS A 377 -32.17 8.37 -8.94
N GLN A 378 -31.28 9.19 -8.36
CA GLN A 378 -31.65 10.53 -7.87
C GLN A 378 -32.08 11.49 -8.98
N ASP A 379 -31.58 11.29 -10.20
CA ASP A 379 -31.87 12.15 -11.36
C ASP A 379 -33.19 11.80 -12.08
N TYR A 380 -33.90 10.74 -11.64
CA TYR A 380 -35.04 10.18 -12.36
C TYR A 380 -36.26 10.02 -11.47
N ASN A 381 -37.43 10.47 -11.95
CA ASN A 381 -38.70 10.11 -11.33
C ASN A 381 -39.20 8.78 -11.91
N LEU A 382 -38.94 7.67 -11.23
CA LEU A 382 -39.32 6.33 -11.70
C LEU A 382 -40.84 6.09 -11.85
N SER A 383 -41.68 7.02 -11.40
CA SER A 383 -43.12 7.00 -11.66
C SER A 383 -43.47 7.42 -13.09
N LEU A 384 -42.56 8.14 -13.77
CA LEU A 384 -42.67 8.54 -15.16
C LEU A 384 -42.01 7.47 -16.04
N GLU A 385 -42.74 6.96 -17.02
CA GLU A 385 -42.26 5.90 -17.91
C GLU A 385 -40.98 6.29 -18.66
N GLY A 386 -40.91 7.55 -19.13
CA GLY A 386 -39.73 8.07 -19.84
C GLY A 386 -38.47 8.07 -18.98
N ASP A 387 -38.57 8.57 -17.75
CA ASP A 387 -37.44 8.62 -16.80
C ASP A 387 -37.01 7.21 -16.36
N ARG A 388 -37.98 6.31 -16.13
CA ARG A 388 -37.70 4.91 -15.81
C ARG A 388 -36.89 4.22 -16.90
N LEU A 389 -37.26 4.42 -18.17
CA LEU A 389 -36.52 3.87 -19.31
C LEU A 389 -35.11 4.47 -19.40
N GLN A 390 -34.97 5.79 -19.22
CA GLN A 390 -33.66 6.45 -19.25
C GLN A 390 -32.74 5.96 -18.12
N TYR A 391 -33.27 5.79 -16.91
CA TYR A 391 -32.54 5.22 -15.78
C TYR A 391 -32.02 3.82 -16.09
N VAL A 392 -32.87 2.93 -16.63
CA VAL A 392 -32.49 1.56 -17.02
C VAL A 392 -31.35 1.59 -18.04
N GLU A 393 -31.48 2.42 -19.07
CA GLU A 393 -30.44 2.57 -20.11
C GLU A 393 -29.09 3.03 -19.54
N LYS A 394 -29.11 3.96 -18.57
CA LYS A 394 -27.89 4.43 -17.88
C LYS A 394 -27.26 3.36 -17.00
N VAL A 395 -28.07 2.63 -16.23
CA VAL A 395 -27.56 1.53 -15.40
C VAL A 395 -26.97 0.42 -16.28
N LEU A 396 -27.60 0.10 -17.41
CA LEU A 396 -27.06 -0.88 -18.37
C LEU A 396 -25.71 -0.44 -18.95
N ASP A 397 -25.49 0.86 -19.19
CA ASP A 397 -24.19 1.39 -19.63
C ASP A 397 -23.08 1.16 -18.59
N GLU A 398 -23.41 1.27 -17.30
CA GLU A 398 -22.49 1.03 -16.17
C GLU A 398 -22.25 -0.47 -15.94
N ILE A 399 -23.30 -1.30 -15.95
CA ILE A 399 -23.19 -2.77 -15.87
C ILE A 399 -22.32 -3.29 -17.03
N ALA A 400 -22.43 -2.68 -18.22
CA ALA A 400 -21.60 -3.04 -19.37
C ALA A 400 -20.10 -2.79 -19.16
N GLN A 401 -19.67 -2.02 -18.14
CA GLN A 401 -18.25 -1.82 -17.80
C GLN A 401 -17.66 -2.95 -16.95
N ILE A 402 -18.50 -3.70 -16.24
CA ILE A 402 -18.07 -4.81 -15.38
C ILE A 402 -17.42 -5.91 -16.24
N GLU A 403 -16.32 -6.49 -15.77
CA GLU A 403 -15.59 -7.55 -16.50
C GLU A 403 -16.20 -8.93 -16.23
N SER A 404 -16.52 -9.24 -14.96
CA SER A 404 -17.12 -10.50 -14.55
C SER A 404 -18.53 -10.68 -15.13
N SER A 405 -18.80 -11.81 -15.79
CA SER A 405 -20.14 -12.15 -16.29
C SER A 405 -21.12 -12.46 -15.16
N VAL A 406 -20.64 -13.14 -14.11
CA VAL A 406 -21.44 -13.49 -12.92
C VAL A 406 -21.88 -12.23 -12.19
N GLU A 407 -20.97 -11.27 -12.03
CA GLU A 407 -21.28 -9.99 -11.39
C GLU A 407 -22.27 -9.16 -12.23
N ARG A 408 -22.13 -9.17 -13.57
CA ARG A 408 -23.13 -8.55 -14.46
C ARG A 408 -24.50 -9.17 -14.30
N GLU A 409 -24.59 -10.50 -14.33
CA GLU A 409 -25.88 -11.20 -14.17
C GLU A 409 -26.54 -10.88 -12.83
N HIS A 410 -25.76 -10.76 -11.75
CA HIS A 410 -26.27 -10.38 -10.44
C HIS A 410 -26.96 -9.01 -10.45
N TYR A 411 -26.29 -7.96 -10.97
CA TYR A 411 -26.90 -6.62 -11.02
C TYR A 411 -28.00 -6.49 -12.07
N LEU A 412 -27.96 -7.27 -13.16
CA LEU A 412 -29.08 -7.37 -14.08
C LEU A 412 -30.33 -7.92 -13.38
N ARG A 413 -30.16 -8.95 -12.53
CA ARG A 413 -31.26 -9.52 -11.74
C ARG A 413 -31.79 -8.51 -10.73
N GLU A 414 -30.91 -7.74 -10.09
CA GLU A 414 -31.31 -6.66 -9.19
C GLU A 414 -32.11 -5.57 -9.92
N LEU A 415 -31.65 -5.14 -11.10
CA LEU A 415 -32.34 -4.16 -11.95
C LEU A 415 -33.69 -4.69 -12.47
N SER A 416 -33.73 -5.95 -12.91
CA SER A 416 -34.94 -6.66 -13.35
C SER A 416 -36.01 -6.65 -12.26
N ASN A 417 -35.64 -7.04 -11.04
CA ASN A 417 -36.55 -7.07 -9.90
C ASN A 417 -37.01 -5.67 -9.50
N ALA A 418 -36.09 -4.70 -9.46
CA ALA A 418 -36.42 -3.33 -9.04
C ALA A 418 -37.32 -2.61 -10.06
N MET A 419 -37.14 -2.90 -11.34
CA MET A 419 -37.86 -2.26 -12.44
C MET A 419 -38.93 -3.15 -13.06
N ASP A 420 -39.27 -4.32 -12.51
CA ASP A 420 -40.26 -5.25 -13.08
C ASP A 420 -40.10 -5.47 -14.60
N LEU A 421 -38.86 -5.74 -15.02
CA LEU A 421 -38.50 -6.00 -16.43
C LEU A 421 -38.02 -7.44 -16.60
N SER A 422 -38.27 -8.03 -17.76
CA SER A 422 -37.79 -9.39 -18.04
C SER A 422 -36.27 -9.42 -18.15
N MET A 423 -35.65 -10.47 -17.59
CA MET A 423 -34.20 -10.68 -17.71
C MET A 423 -33.76 -10.80 -19.16
N ASP A 424 -34.54 -11.48 -20.01
CA ASP A 424 -34.23 -11.66 -21.43
C ASP A 424 -34.15 -10.33 -22.17
N THR A 425 -35.04 -9.38 -21.86
CA THR A 425 -35.01 -8.03 -22.41
C THR A 425 -33.73 -7.30 -22.02
N LEU A 426 -33.38 -7.31 -20.73
CA LEU A 426 -32.17 -6.63 -20.26
C LEU A 426 -30.87 -7.23 -20.81
N VAL A 427 -30.82 -8.56 -20.97
CA VAL A 427 -29.69 -9.25 -21.60
C VAL A 427 -29.56 -8.85 -23.07
N SER A 428 -30.68 -8.84 -23.80
CA SER A 428 -30.72 -8.39 -25.20
C SER A 428 -30.23 -6.95 -25.37
N ASP A 429 -30.58 -6.05 -24.44
CA ASP A 429 -30.15 -4.65 -24.50
C ASP A 429 -28.70 -4.43 -24.02
N LEU A 430 -28.17 -5.36 -23.21
CA LEU A 430 -26.77 -5.33 -22.78
C LEU A 430 -25.81 -5.80 -23.89
N GLU A 431 -26.20 -6.79 -24.70
CA GLU A 431 -25.35 -7.38 -25.75
C GLU A 431 -24.73 -6.35 -26.73
N PRO A 432 -25.51 -5.41 -27.32
CA PRO A 432 -24.97 -4.39 -28.21
C PRO A 432 -23.90 -3.52 -27.55
N ARG A 433 -24.05 -3.22 -26.25
CA ARG A 433 -23.12 -2.40 -25.46
C ARG A 433 -21.78 -3.11 -25.29
N LEU A 434 -21.82 -4.41 -24.99
CA LEU A 434 -20.63 -5.25 -24.88
C LEU A 434 -19.89 -5.34 -26.23
N ARG A 435 -20.60 -5.56 -27.34
CA ARG A 435 -20.01 -5.59 -28.68
C ARG A 435 -19.34 -4.26 -29.05
N LYS A 436 -19.98 -3.13 -28.73
CA LYS A 436 -19.44 -1.77 -28.96
C LYS A 436 -18.19 -1.49 -28.11
N ARG A 437 -18.12 -2.03 -26.89
CA ARG A 437 -16.95 -1.95 -26.01
C ARG A 437 -15.78 -2.79 -26.55
N GLU A 438 -16.06 -4.01 -27.01
CA GLU A 438 -15.05 -4.89 -27.61
C GLU A 438 -14.48 -4.33 -28.91
N SER A 439 -15.31 -3.75 -29.78
CA SER A 439 -14.84 -3.13 -31.02
C SER A 439 -13.95 -1.90 -30.75
N LYS A 440 -14.31 -1.05 -29.78
CA LYS A 440 -13.46 0.07 -29.32
C LYS A 440 -12.12 -0.41 -28.74
N ARG A 441 -12.11 -1.48 -27.92
CA ARG A 441 -10.88 -2.09 -27.38
C ARG A 441 -9.98 -2.66 -28.50
N ARG A 442 -10.56 -3.24 -29.56
CA ARG A 442 -9.80 -3.74 -30.72
C ARG A 442 -9.16 -2.62 -31.53
N VAL A 443 -9.88 -1.52 -31.77
CA VAL A 443 -9.36 -0.35 -32.52
C VAL A 443 -8.30 0.43 -31.72
N SER A 444 -8.40 0.51 -30.38
CA SER A 444 -7.37 1.17 -29.57
C SER A 444 -6.08 0.36 -29.45
N ASN A 445 -6.13 -0.96 -29.62
CA ASN A 445 -4.96 -1.85 -29.58
C ASN A 445 -4.19 -1.89 -30.91
N THR A 446 -4.76 -1.41 -32.01
CA THR A 446 -4.05 -1.29 -33.31
C THR A 446 -3.28 0.02 -33.47
N ALA A 447 -3.48 1.01 -32.59
CA ALA A 447 -2.84 2.33 -32.66
C ALA A 447 -1.74 2.59 -31.61
N LYS A 448 -1.36 1.58 -30.82
CA LYS A 448 -0.25 1.66 -29.87
C LYS A 448 0.83 0.66 -30.25
N THR A 449 1.98 1.17 -30.68
CA THR A 449 3.27 0.45 -30.74
C THR A 449 3.45 -0.34 -29.43
N PRO A 450 3.88 -1.61 -29.48
CA PRO A 450 3.86 -2.47 -28.30
C PRO A 450 4.89 -1.98 -27.27
N ALA A 451 4.39 -1.35 -26.21
CA ALA A 451 5.10 -1.25 -24.94
C ALA A 451 5.09 -2.65 -24.27
N PRO A 452 6.14 -3.03 -23.50
CA PRO A 452 6.22 -4.35 -22.88
C PRO A 452 5.06 -4.52 -21.87
N LYS A 453 4.21 -5.51 -22.11
CA LYS A 453 3.08 -5.83 -21.22
C LYS A 453 3.61 -6.49 -19.95
N GLN A 454 3.55 -5.78 -18.82
CA GLN A 454 3.48 -6.40 -17.50
C GLN A 454 2.16 -7.16 -17.39
N GLN A 455 2.24 -8.49 -17.40
CA GLN A 455 1.10 -9.37 -17.15
C GLN A 455 0.87 -9.50 -15.65
N SER A 456 -0.32 -9.06 -15.20
CA SER A 456 -0.90 -9.45 -13.92
C SER A 456 -1.11 -10.97 -13.89
N ARG A 457 -0.40 -11.65 -12.99
CA ARG A 457 -0.55 -13.09 -12.77
C ARG A 457 -1.76 -13.35 -11.86
N HIS A 458 -2.83 -13.87 -12.44
CA HIS A 458 -3.73 -14.77 -11.70
C HIS A 458 -2.93 -16.01 -11.29
N TYR A 459 -2.86 -16.29 -9.98
CA TYR A 459 -2.28 -17.52 -9.44
C TYR A 459 -3.23 -18.71 -9.69
N GLU A 460 -3.29 -19.17 -10.93
CA GLU A 460 -3.44 -20.61 -11.15
C GLU A 460 -2.07 -21.22 -10.86
N LYS A 461 -1.99 -22.22 -9.96
CA LYS A 461 -0.75 -22.99 -9.73
C LYS A 461 -0.39 -23.77 -11.01
N LYS A 462 0.23 -23.09 -11.97
CA LYS A 462 0.91 -23.74 -13.10
C LYS A 462 2.02 -24.59 -12.53
N ILE A 463 1.97 -25.89 -12.82
CA ILE A 463 3.06 -26.81 -12.53
C ILE A 463 4.31 -26.22 -13.20
N PRO A 464 5.40 -25.97 -12.45
CA PRO A 464 6.62 -25.42 -13.03
C PRO A 464 7.13 -26.34 -14.14
N THR A 465 7.62 -25.76 -15.24
CA THR A 465 8.28 -26.57 -16.28
C THR A 465 9.57 -27.19 -15.73
N ALA A 466 10.08 -28.23 -16.40
CA ALA A 466 11.31 -28.91 -15.99
C ALA A 466 12.49 -27.93 -15.85
N PHE A 467 12.65 -27.00 -16.78
CA PHE A 467 13.71 -25.98 -16.71
C PHE A 467 13.49 -24.98 -15.57
N GLN A 468 12.26 -24.55 -15.28
CA GLN A 468 11.98 -23.64 -14.17
C GLN A 468 12.27 -24.28 -12.82
N THR A 469 12.00 -25.58 -12.69
CA THR A 469 12.39 -26.34 -11.51
C THR A 469 13.91 -26.44 -11.41
N ALA A 470 14.59 -26.77 -12.51
CA ALA A 470 16.05 -26.86 -12.55
C ALA A 470 16.73 -25.53 -12.19
N GLU A 471 16.27 -24.41 -12.74
CA GLU A 471 16.79 -23.07 -12.42
C GLU A 471 16.64 -22.73 -10.94
N LYS A 472 15.47 -22.99 -10.35
CA LYS A 472 15.21 -22.71 -8.93
C LYS A 472 16.02 -23.61 -8.00
N GLN A 473 16.12 -24.90 -8.31
CA GLN A 473 16.90 -25.84 -7.50
C GLN A 473 18.39 -25.50 -7.58
N LEU A 474 18.90 -25.24 -8.79
CA LEU A 474 20.30 -24.86 -8.98
C LEU A 474 20.63 -23.56 -8.24
N LEU A 475 19.78 -22.53 -8.37
CA LEU A 475 19.94 -21.28 -7.62
C LEU A 475 19.88 -21.50 -6.09
N ALA A 476 18.99 -22.37 -5.60
CA ALA A 476 18.92 -22.69 -4.17
C ALA A 476 20.21 -23.35 -3.65
N HIS A 477 20.87 -24.17 -4.46
CA HIS A 477 22.19 -24.73 -4.13
C HIS A 477 23.32 -23.70 -4.21
N MET A 478 23.29 -22.82 -5.22
CA MET A 478 24.26 -21.72 -5.35
C MET A 478 24.23 -20.78 -4.13
N LEU A 479 23.04 -20.51 -3.58
CA LEU A 479 22.88 -19.68 -2.36
C LEU A 479 23.47 -20.31 -1.09
N ARG A 480 23.75 -21.63 -1.09
CA ARG A 480 24.32 -22.35 0.07
C ARG A 480 25.83 -22.46 0.02
N THR A 481 26.41 -22.53 -1.18
CA THR A 481 27.84 -22.83 -1.35
C THR A 481 28.42 -22.11 -2.56
N ALA A 482 29.44 -21.28 -2.35
CA ALA A 482 30.17 -20.57 -3.41
C ALA A 482 30.74 -21.54 -4.47
N ALA A 483 31.28 -22.70 -4.06
CA ALA A 483 31.82 -23.69 -4.98
C ALA A 483 30.81 -24.18 -6.06
N ILE A 484 29.51 -24.22 -5.73
CA ILE A 484 28.47 -24.57 -6.71
C ILE A 484 28.24 -23.38 -7.66
N ALA A 485 28.24 -22.16 -7.15
CA ALA A 485 28.14 -20.96 -7.98
C ALA A 485 29.30 -20.86 -8.97
N ASP A 486 30.54 -21.09 -8.53
CA ASP A 486 31.74 -21.08 -9.39
C ASP A 486 31.60 -22.10 -10.54
N LYS A 487 31.22 -23.34 -10.21
CA LYS A 487 31.00 -24.40 -11.21
C LYS A 487 29.93 -24.03 -12.23
N VAL A 488 28.85 -23.38 -11.79
CA VAL A 488 27.76 -22.93 -12.68
C VAL A 488 28.23 -21.76 -13.55
N GLN A 489 29.01 -20.83 -13.00
CA GLN A 489 29.61 -19.71 -13.74
C GLN A 489 30.56 -20.21 -14.85
N GLU A 490 31.36 -21.25 -14.59
CA GLU A 490 32.22 -21.87 -15.60
C GLU A 490 31.43 -22.58 -16.71
N GLU A 491 30.36 -23.30 -16.34
CA GLU A 491 29.60 -24.16 -17.27
C GLU A 491 28.59 -23.41 -18.15
N ILE A 492 27.89 -22.42 -17.59
CA ILE A 492 26.85 -21.65 -18.29
C ILE A 492 26.98 -20.12 -18.12
N GLY A 493 27.87 -19.64 -17.26
CA GLY A 493 27.99 -18.21 -16.95
C GLY A 493 26.69 -17.65 -16.38
N ALA A 494 26.20 -16.58 -17.00
CA ALA A 494 24.91 -15.97 -16.69
C ALA A 494 23.77 -16.47 -17.61
N SER A 495 23.96 -17.58 -18.33
CA SER A 495 23.01 -18.04 -19.37
C SER A 495 21.79 -18.78 -18.82
N PHE A 496 21.05 -18.16 -17.90
CA PHE A 496 19.76 -18.67 -17.45
C PHE A 496 18.65 -18.27 -18.43
N ILE A 497 17.55 -19.03 -18.43
CA ILE A 497 16.41 -18.87 -19.33
C ILE A 497 15.45 -17.82 -18.79
N THR A 498 15.28 -17.80 -17.47
CA THR A 498 14.47 -16.82 -16.75
C THR A 498 15.32 -15.59 -16.43
N ASP A 499 14.94 -14.43 -16.98
CA ASP A 499 15.67 -13.17 -16.84
C ASP A 499 15.95 -12.80 -15.37
N GLN A 500 14.99 -13.01 -14.46
CA GLN A 500 15.17 -12.74 -13.03
C GLN A 500 16.23 -13.66 -12.39
N VAL A 501 16.28 -14.93 -12.78
CA VAL A 501 17.28 -15.89 -12.26
C VAL A 501 18.67 -15.54 -12.78
N GLN A 502 18.76 -15.14 -14.05
CA GLN A 502 20.00 -14.65 -14.65
C GLN A 502 20.57 -13.45 -13.89
N VAL A 503 19.72 -12.46 -13.59
CA VAL A 503 20.14 -11.27 -12.84
C VAL A 503 20.58 -11.64 -11.42
N ILE A 504 19.82 -12.49 -10.71
CA ILE A 504 20.21 -12.95 -9.37
C ILE A 504 21.54 -13.70 -9.40
N ALA A 505 21.73 -14.63 -10.34
CA ALA A 505 22.98 -15.39 -10.45
C ALA A 505 24.17 -14.45 -10.70
N THR A 506 23.99 -13.43 -11.54
CA THR A 506 25.04 -12.43 -11.82
C THR A 506 25.41 -11.64 -10.56
N HIS A 507 24.41 -11.18 -9.78
CA HIS A 507 24.68 -10.53 -8.50
C HIS A 507 25.32 -11.47 -7.49
N LEU A 508 24.95 -12.75 -7.50
CA LEU A 508 25.49 -13.75 -6.59
C LEU A 508 26.96 -14.07 -6.89
N TYR A 509 27.35 -14.12 -8.17
CA TYR A 509 28.77 -14.26 -8.55
C TYR A 509 29.58 -13.07 -8.06
N ALA A 510 29.11 -11.84 -8.32
CA ALA A 510 29.77 -10.63 -7.83
C ALA A 510 29.90 -10.62 -6.29
N PHE A 511 28.85 -11.05 -5.60
CA PHE A 511 28.84 -11.15 -4.14
C PHE A 511 29.92 -12.10 -3.59
N TYR A 512 30.15 -13.24 -4.25
CA TYR A 512 31.23 -14.16 -3.88
C TYR A 512 32.62 -13.70 -4.32
N GLU A 513 32.74 -13.05 -5.48
CA GLU A 513 34.00 -12.45 -5.96
C GLU A 513 34.50 -11.33 -5.03
N GLU A 514 33.60 -10.62 -4.36
CA GLU A 514 33.90 -9.63 -3.31
C GLU A 514 34.40 -10.26 -2.00
N GLY A 515 34.42 -11.59 -1.90
CA GLY A 515 34.92 -12.34 -0.75
C GLY A 515 33.89 -12.56 0.37
N ASN A 516 32.60 -12.35 0.11
CA ASN A 516 31.55 -12.62 1.08
C ASN A 516 31.30 -14.12 1.25
N ASP A 517 30.98 -14.55 2.47
CA ASP A 517 30.55 -15.92 2.76
C ASP A 517 29.15 -16.21 2.22
N ALA A 518 28.74 -17.49 2.20
CA ALA A 518 27.38 -17.89 1.82
C ALA A 518 26.33 -17.51 2.88
N ASP A 519 26.00 -16.21 2.95
CA ASP A 519 24.99 -15.63 3.83
C ASP A 519 23.81 -15.07 3.02
N VAL A 520 22.68 -15.77 3.07
CA VAL A 520 21.46 -15.38 2.35
C VAL A 520 20.90 -14.04 2.84
N SER A 521 20.98 -13.76 4.13
CA SER A 521 20.46 -12.51 4.70
C SER A 521 21.30 -11.31 4.26
N GLN A 522 22.62 -11.47 4.17
CA GLN A 522 23.52 -10.44 3.64
C GLN A 522 23.26 -10.24 2.14
N PHE A 523 23.20 -11.32 1.37
CA PHE A 523 22.93 -11.25 -0.08
C PHE A 523 21.58 -10.61 -0.40
N VAL A 524 20.51 -10.89 0.36
CA VAL A 524 19.22 -10.22 0.18
C VAL A 524 19.33 -8.70 0.38
N SER A 525 20.22 -8.25 1.27
CA SER A 525 20.41 -6.82 1.57
C SER A 525 21.18 -6.08 0.48
N SER A 526 22.04 -6.78 -0.28
CA SER A 526 22.80 -6.16 -1.38
C SER A 526 21.96 -5.93 -2.64
N LEU A 527 20.80 -6.58 -2.76
CA LEU A 527 19.90 -6.42 -3.90
C LEU A 527 19.03 -5.16 -3.77
N GLU A 528 18.99 -4.31 -4.80
CA GLU A 528 18.14 -3.10 -4.79
C GLU A 528 16.68 -3.37 -5.21
N ASP A 529 16.43 -4.39 -6.03
CA ASP A 529 15.10 -4.70 -6.58
C ASP A 529 14.29 -5.59 -5.60
N PRO A 530 13.14 -5.11 -5.06
CA PRO A 530 12.32 -5.88 -4.13
C PRO A 530 11.78 -7.19 -4.72
N SER A 531 11.58 -7.25 -6.04
CA SER A 531 11.09 -8.46 -6.72
C SER A 531 12.15 -9.55 -6.76
N LEU A 532 13.43 -9.19 -6.87
CA LEU A 532 14.56 -10.12 -6.82
C LEU A 532 14.80 -10.60 -5.38
N GLN A 533 14.73 -9.70 -4.40
CA GLN A 533 14.80 -10.06 -2.98
C GLN A 533 13.78 -11.14 -2.63
N GLN A 534 12.51 -10.94 -3.01
CA GLN A 534 11.45 -11.94 -2.75
C GLN A 534 11.73 -13.28 -3.45
N LEU A 535 12.23 -13.26 -4.68
CA LEU A 535 12.57 -14.50 -5.39
C LEU A 535 13.72 -15.26 -4.71
N VAL A 536 14.74 -14.55 -4.24
CA VAL A 536 15.86 -15.14 -3.46
C VAL A 536 15.34 -15.75 -2.17
N ILE A 537 14.53 -15.03 -1.40
CA ILE A 537 13.97 -15.51 -0.13
C ILE A 537 13.11 -16.76 -0.35
N GLN A 538 12.24 -16.73 -1.36
CA GLN A 538 11.41 -17.89 -1.71
C GLN A 538 12.28 -19.09 -2.11
N THR A 539 13.33 -18.85 -2.90
CA THR A 539 14.27 -19.89 -3.37
C THR A 539 15.06 -20.48 -2.22
N ALA A 540 15.53 -19.63 -1.30
CA ALA A 540 16.23 -20.06 -0.09
C ALA A 540 15.34 -20.88 0.85
N MET A 541 14.02 -20.73 0.82
CA MET A 541 13.09 -21.54 1.61
C MET A 541 12.75 -22.90 1.00
N LEU A 542 13.26 -23.21 -0.21
CA LEU A 542 13.01 -24.51 -0.84
C LEU A 542 13.70 -25.66 -0.09
N PRO A 543 13.04 -26.83 0.03
CA PRO A 543 13.71 -28.04 0.49
C PRO A 543 14.69 -28.51 -0.59
N VAL A 544 15.96 -28.56 -0.23
CA VAL A 544 17.07 -29.00 -1.07
C VAL A 544 17.84 -30.12 -0.37
N VAL A 545 18.41 -31.03 -1.16
CA VAL A 545 19.32 -32.08 -0.65
C VAL A 545 20.58 -31.39 -0.08
N GLU A 546 21.10 -31.87 1.04
CA GLU A 546 22.27 -31.25 1.67
C GLU A 546 23.56 -31.58 0.93
N ASP A 547 23.77 -32.86 0.64
CA ASP A 547 24.92 -33.37 -0.08
C ASP A 547 24.50 -33.72 -1.52
N ILE A 548 24.30 -32.68 -2.34
CA ILE A 548 23.98 -32.87 -3.76
C ILE A 548 25.20 -33.43 -4.49
N SER A 549 24.99 -34.44 -5.34
CA SER A 549 26.05 -35.01 -6.15
C SER A 549 26.40 -34.11 -7.35
N ASP A 550 27.65 -34.20 -7.81
CA ASP A 550 28.09 -33.52 -9.03
C ASP A 550 27.24 -33.91 -10.26
N GLN A 551 26.70 -35.13 -10.26
CA GLN A 551 25.83 -35.64 -11.30
C GLN A 551 24.49 -34.89 -11.34
N GLU A 552 23.87 -34.66 -10.18
CA GLU A 552 22.59 -33.94 -10.07
C GLU A 552 22.74 -32.47 -10.46
N ILE A 553 23.83 -31.80 -10.05
CA ILE A 553 24.16 -30.45 -10.50
C ILE A 553 24.30 -30.42 -12.04
N SER A 554 25.01 -31.40 -12.60
CA SER A 554 25.21 -31.51 -14.05
C SER A 554 23.89 -31.76 -14.80
N ASP A 555 22.95 -32.50 -14.21
CA ASP A 555 21.64 -32.75 -14.80
C ASP A 555 20.76 -31.49 -14.82
N TYR A 556 20.82 -30.65 -13.77
CA TYR A 556 20.18 -29.32 -13.79
C TYR A 556 20.78 -28.43 -14.89
N ILE A 557 22.12 -28.34 -14.96
CA ILE A 557 22.82 -27.56 -15.98
C ILE A 557 22.46 -28.04 -17.39
N ARG A 558 22.44 -29.37 -17.62
CA ARG A 558 22.07 -29.96 -18.92
C ARG A 558 20.64 -29.61 -19.31
N THR A 559 19.72 -29.61 -18.35
CA THR A 559 18.32 -29.24 -18.58
C THR A 559 18.20 -27.78 -19.03
N ILE A 560 18.95 -26.87 -18.39
CA ILE A 560 19.02 -25.44 -18.75
C ILE A 560 19.64 -25.27 -20.14
N LYS A 561 20.81 -25.87 -20.41
CA LYS A 561 21.50 -25.81 -21.71
C LYS A 561 20.60 -26.28 -22.86
N ARG A 562 19.89 -27.40 -22.70
CA ARG A 562 18.99 -27.95 -23.72
C ARG A 562 17.88 -26.96 -24.07
N GLU A 563 17.26 -26.36 -23.07
CA GLU A 563 16.15 -25.44 -23.28
C GLU A 563 16.64 -24.08 -23.83
N GLN A 564 17.85 -23.66 -23.49
CA GLN A 564 18.49 -22.47 -24.07
C GLN A 564 18.75 -22.62 -25.58
N VAL A 565 19.24 -23.78 -26.03
CA VAL A 565 19.40 -24.09 -27.46
C VAL A 565 18.05 -23.96 -28.17
N ASN A 566 17.00 -24.59 -27.61
CA ASN A 566 15.65 -24.51 -28.18
C ASN A 566 15.10 -23.07 -28.21
N LYS A 567 15.36 -22.23 -27.19
CA LYS A 567 14.95 -20.81 -27.16
C LYS A 567 15.68 -19.99 -28.24
N THR A 568 16.95 -20.29 -28.50
CA THR A 568 17.76 -19.61 -29.52
C THR A 568 17.29 -19.99 -30.93
N ASP A 569 17.08 -21.28 -31.18
CA ASP A 569 16.57 -21.80 -32.46
C ASP A 569 15.18 -21.23 -32.78
N ILE A 570 14.27 -21.22 -31.81
CA ILE A 570 12.94 -20.62 -31.98
C ILE A 570 13.04 -19.11 -32.28
N SER A 571 13.98 -18.39 -31.64
CA SER A 571 14.15 -16.95 -31.85
C SER A 571 14.67 -16.63 -33.25
N GLN A 572 15.60 -17.44 -33.77
CA GLN A 572 16.09 -17.35 -35.15
C GLN A 572 14.98 -17.66 -36.15
N LEU A 573 14.23 -18.76 -35.95
CA LEU A 573 13.10 -19.11 -36.81
C LEU A 573 12.00 -18.02 -36.80
N LEU A 574 11.75 -17.35 -35.67
CA LEU A 574 10.80 -16.21 -35.61
C LEU A 574 11.30 -14.96 -36.32
N ALA A 575 12.62 -14.78 -36.46
CA ALA A 575 13.20 -13.71 -37.27
C ALA A 575 13.10 -14.04 -38.77
N GLU A 576 13.41 -15.28 -39.15
CA GLU A 576 13.26 -15.78 -40.52
C GLU A 576 11.79 -15.77 -40.98
N GLN A 577 10.86 -16.11 -40.08
CA GLN A 577 9.42 -16.04 -40.37
C GLN A 577 9.00 -14.60 -40.68
N ARG A 578 9.43 -13.63 -39.86
CA ARG A 578 9.14 -12.20 -40.07
C ARG A 578 9.74 -11.69 -41.37
N GLN A 579 10.94 -12.16 -41.73
CA GLN A 579 11.56 -11.82 -43.01
C GLN A 579 10.77 -12.39 -44.19
N ALA A 580 10.34 -13.67 -44.12
CA ALA A 580 9.51 -14.28 -45.16
C ALA A 580 8.14 -13.58 -45.32
N GLU A 581 7.55 -13.11 -44.21
CA GLU A 581 6.33 -12.29 -44.23
C GLU A 581 6.55 -10.92 -44.89
N GLN A 582 7.70 -10.27 -44.65
CA GLN A 582 8.08 -9.01 -45.31
C GLN A 582 8.39 -9.17 -46.80
N GLU A 583 8.92 -10.32 -47.19
CA GLU A 583 9.17 -10.69 -48.60
C GLU A 583 7.90 -11.15 -49.34
N ASN A 584 6.73 -11.14 -48.70
CA ASN A 584 5.45 -11.63 -49.25
C ASN A 584 5.51 -13.11 -49.71
N ASP A 585 6.28 -13.96 -49.02
CA ASP A 585 6.34 -15.40 -49.25
C ASP A 585 5.55 -16.19 -48.19
N PRO A 586 4.22 -16.39 -48.40
CA PRO A 586 3.37 -17.04 -47.42
C PRO A 586 3.65 -18.54 -47.26
N ILE A 587 4.24 -19.19 -48.28
CA ILE A 587 4.55 -20.62 -48.24
C ILE A 587 5.75 -20.85 -47.33
N ARG A 588 6.81 -20.05 -47.48
CA ARG A 588 8.00 -20.11 -46.63
C ARG A 588 7.68 -19.73 -45.19
N ALA A 589 6.87 -18.68 -44.97
CA ALA A 589 6.41 -18.30 -43.63
C ALA A 589 5.64 -19.45 -42.94
N ALA A 590 4.74 -20.14 -43.66
CA ALA A 590 3.99 -21.27 -43.12
C ALA A 590 4.90 -22.48 -42.80
N GLN A 591 5.90 -22.78 -43.62
CA GLN A 591 6.88 -23.84 -43.35
C GLN A 591 7.72 -23.57 -42.09
N ILE A 592 8.14 -22.32 -41.90
CA ILE A 592 8.89 -21.90 -40.70
C ILE A 592 7.99 -21.99 -39.46
N ALA A 593 6.72 -21.57 -39.57
CA ALA A 593 5.75 -21.71 -38.49
C ALA A 593 5.53 -23.18 -38.07
N MET A 594 5.50 -24.12 -39.03
CA MET A 594 5.41 -25.56 -38.74
C MET A 594 6.64 -26.08 -37.99
N LYS A 595 7.85 -25.67 -38.38
CA LYS A 595 9.09 -26.02 -37.66
C LYS A 595 9.08 -25.50 -36.22
N ILE A 596 8.63 -24.26 -35.99
CA ILE A 596 8.47 -23.68 -34.64
C ILE A 596 7.46 -24.51 -33.82
N MET A 597 6.35 -24.93 -34.43
CA MET A 597 5.36 -25.78 -33.75
C MET A 597 5.91 -27.16 -33.39
N GLU A 598 6.74 -27.76 -34.26
CA GLU A 598 7.36 -29.06 -34.03
C GLU A 598 8.35 -29.01 -32.86
N ILE A 599 9.22 -28.01 -32.80
CA ILE A 599 10.13 -27.77 -31.66
C ILE A 599 9.32 -27.54 -30.37
N ARG A 600 8.23 -26.75 -30.43
CA ARG A 600 7.36 -26.55 -29.25
C ARG A 600 6.62 -27.81 -28.82
N ARG A 601 6.38 -28.76 -29.73
CA ARG A 601 5.70 -30.03 -29.45
C ARG A 601 6.65 -31.03 -28.81
N THR A 602 7.90 -31.11 -29.28
CA THR A 602 8.95 -31.94 -28.65
C THR A 602 9.28 -31.45 -27.24
N LEU A 603 9.27 -30.13 -27.02
CA LEU A 603 9.39 -29.52 -25.68
C LEU A 603 8.27 -29.94 -24.72
N LYS A 604 7.04 -30.07 -25.20
CA LYS A 604 5.88 -30.51 -24.40
C LYS A 604 5.81 -32.01 -24.17
N SER A 605 6.37 -32.83 -25.08
CA SER A 605 6.39 -34.30 -24.96
C SER A 605 7.59 -34.84 -24.18
N SER A 606 8.47 -33.94 -23.69
CA SER A 606 9.61 -34.26 -22.81
C SER A 606 9.26 -34.10 -21.32
N LEU A 607 8.01 -33.77 -21.01
CA LEU A 607 7.37 -33.83 -19.69
C LEU A 607 6.86 -35.24 -19.44
#